data_AF-A0A935H597-F1
#
_entry.id   AF-A0A935H597-F1
#
_cell.length_a   1.000
_cell.length_b   1.000
_cell.length_c   1.000
_cell.angle_alpha   90.00
_cell.angle_beta   90.00
_cell.angle_gamma   90.00
#
_symmetry.space_group_name_H-M   'P 1'
#
loop_
_entity.id
_entity.type
_entity.pdbx_description
1 polymer ?
#
loop_
_entity_poly.entity_id
_entity_poly.type
_entity_poly.pdbx_seq_one_letter_code
_entity_poly.pdbx_strand_id
1 'polypeptide(L)'
;MFRRPRDVITRYGGEELAVILPETDLAGADRVASDVVSALRETHLAHERSPSAAFVTLSVGVSALVADATNAAADLLHRRCGTVCG
;
A
#
# COMPACT_ATOMS: atom_id res chain seq x y z
N MET A 1 -6.72 10.87 4.58
CA MET A 1 -6.28 9.69 3.83
C MET A 1 -6.20 8.45 4.70
N PHE A 2 -5.65 8.51 5.91
CA PHE A 2 -5.89 7.50 6.96
C PHE A 2 -6.57 8.24 8.10
N ARG A 3 -7.83 7.90 8.40
CA ARG A 3 -8.66 8.71 9.30
C ARG A 3 -9.41 7.88 10.33
N ARG A 4 -9.35 6.54 10.23
CA ARG A 4 -10.02 5.67 11.19
C ARG A 4 -9.03 5.27 12.28
N PRO A 5 -9.46 5.15 13.54
CA PRO A 5 -8.58 4.73 14.65
C PRO A 5 -7.93 3.36 14.46
N ARG A 6 -8.47 2.54 13.55
CA ARG A 6 -8.01 1.19 13.26
C ARG A 6 -7.09 1.09 12.02
N ASP A 7 -6.90 2.18 11.28
CA ASP A 7 -5.96 2.22 10.16
C ASP A 7 -4.53 2.18 10.73
N VAL A 8 -3.75 1.15 10.39
CA VAL A 8 -2.38 1.02 10.88
C VAL A 8 -1.41 1.17 9.72
N ILE A 9 -0.43 2.05 9.88
CA ILE A 9 0.69 2.23 8.95
C ILE A 9 1.94 1.76 9.67
N THR A 10 2.66 0.82 9.09
CA THR A 10 3.89 0.28 9.65
C THR A 10 4.99 0.21 8.60
N ARG A 11 6.25 0.28 9.05
CA ARG A 11 7.43 0.08 8.20
C ARG A 11 7.88 -1.37 8.39
N TYR A 12 7.74 -2.18 7.34
CA TYR A 12 8.02 -3.61 7.39
C TYR A 12 9.52 -3.90 7.43
N GLY A 13 10.33 -3.12 6.69
CA GLY A 13 11.79 -3.21 6.72
C GLY A 13 12.43 -2.49 5.54
N GLY A 14 13.61 -1.89 5.73
CA GLY A 14 14.31 -1.16 4.66
C GLY A 14 13.47 -0.03 4.07
N GLU A 15 13.02 -0.20 2.83
CA GLU A 15 12.15 0.72 2.09
C GLU A 15 10.66 0.30 2.05
N GLU A 16 10.31 -0.84 2.65
CA GLU A 16 8.97 -1.41 2.59
C GLU A 16 8.04 -0.83 3.67
N LEU A 17 6.87 -0.38 3.22
CA LEU A 17 5.77 0.14 4.04
C LEU A 17 4.57 -0.78 3.89
N ALA A 18 3.88 -1.08 4.99
CA ALA A 18 2.65 -1.84 5.00
C ALA A 18 1.53 -1.00 5.63
N VAL A 19 0.35 -1.06 5.00
CA VAL A 19 -0.86 -0.39 5.46
C VAL A 19 -1.91 -1.46 5.71
N ILE A 20 -2.48 -1.47 6.91
CA ILE A 20 -3.55 -2.38 7.32
C ILE A 20 -4.83 -1.54 7.43
N LEU A 21 -5.83 -1.90 6.64
CA LEU A 21 -7.13 -1.24 6.57
C LEU A 21 -8.24 -2.20 7.02
N PRO A 22 -8.61 -2.22 8.31
CA PRO A 22 -9.71 -3.05 8.80
C PRO A 22 -11.05 -2.63 8.18
N GLU A 23 -11.95 -3.61 8.01
CA GLU A 23 -13.31 -3.38 7.49
C GLU A 23 -13.32 -2.64 6.14
N THR A 24 -12.31 -2.92 5.31
CA THR A 24 -12.12 -2.31 4.00
C THR A 24 -12.04 -3.41 2.95
N ASP A 25 -12.89 -3.33 1.93
CA ASP A 25 -12.89 -4.25 0.81
C ASP A 25 -11.78 -3.91 -0.18
N LEU A 26 -11.59 -4.77 -1.19
CA LEU A 26 -10.54 -4.57 -2.20
C LEU A 26 -10.69 -3.24 -2.92
N ALA A 27 -11.92 -2.85 -3.27
CA ALA A 27 -12.18 -1.58 -3.96
C ALA A 27 -11.82 -0.36 -3.12
N GLY A 28 -12.15 -0.38 -1.82
CA GLY A 28 -11.74 0.67 -0.89
C GLY A 28 -10.23 0.73 -0.71
N ALA A 29 -9.58 -0.43 -0.61
CA ALA A 29 -8.12 -0.52 -0.48
C ALA A 29 -7.38 -0.04 -1.73
N ASP A 30 -7.86 -0.41 -2.93
CA ASP A 30 -7.32 0.07 -4.21
C ASP A 30 -7.45 1.58 -4.37
N ARG A 31 -8.56 2.15 -3.90
CA ARG A 31 -8.74 3.60 -3.91
C ARG A 31 -7.74 4.29 -3.01
N VAL A 32 -7.55 3.78 -1.79
CA VAL A 32 -6.53 4.31 -0.87
C VAL A 32 -5.13 4.19 -1.47
N ALA A 33 -4.79 3.04 -2.07
CA ALA A 33 -3.51 2.85 -2.74
C ALA A 33 -3.30 3.85 -3.90
N SER A 34 -4.32 4.04 -4.73
CA SER A 34 -4.29 4.99 -5.85
C SER A 34 -4.14 6.44 -5.38
N ASP A 35 -4.80 6.79 -4.28
CA ASP A 35 -4.67 8.09 -3.62
C ASP A 35 -3.24 8.28 -3.08
N VAL A 36 -2.57 7.23 -2.57
CA VAL A 36 -1.16 7.31 -2.08
C VAL A 36 -0.24 7.62 -3.25
N VAL A 37 -0.38 6.86 -4.32
CA VAL A 37 0.46 6.99 -5.50
C VAL A 37 0.27 8.37 -6.13
N SER A 38 -0.97 8.85 -6.24
CA SER A 38 -1.27 10.18 -6.78
C SER A 38 -0.68 11.29 -5.90
N ALA A 39 -0.89 11.22 -4.59
CA ALA A 39 -0.35 12.22 -3.66
C ALA A 39 1.19 12.30 -3.71
N LEU A 40 1.88 11.16 -3.81
CA LEU A 40 3.34 11.14 -3.89
C LEU A 40 3.86 11.63 -5.24
N ARG A 41 3.16 11.33 -6.34
CA ARG A 41 3.46 11.91 -7.66
C ARG A 41 3.32 13.43 -7.64
N GLU A 42 2.23 13.95 -7.08
CA GLU A 42 1.96 15.40 -6.97
C GLU A 42 2.96 16.13 -6.07
N THR A 43 3.52 15.44 -5.07
CA THR A 43 4.53 16.01 -4.17
C THR A 43 5.84 16.32 -4.92
N HIS A 44 6.09 15.71 -6.08
CA HIS A 44 7.31 15.88 -6.89
C HIS A 44 8.59 15.79 -6.05
N LEU A 45 8.66 14.78 -5.18
CA LEU A 45 9.78 14.64 -4.26
C LEU A 45 11.05 14.32 -5.07
N ALA A 46 11.99 15.26 -5.09
CA ALA A 46 13.21 15.14 -5.89
C ALA A 46 14.00 13.89 -5.49
N HIS A 47 14.38 13.08 -6.47
CA HIS A 47 15.16 11.88 -6.24
C HIS A 47 16.62 12.13 -6.59
N GLU A 48 17.25 13.08 -5.87
CA GLU A 48 18.58 13.65 -6.18
C GLU A 48 19.71 12.63 -6.30
N ARG A 49 19.55 11.45 -5.70
CA ARG A 49 20.54 10.36 -5.72
C ARG A 49 20.24 9.25 -6.72
N SER A 50 19.19 9.38 -7.52
CA SER A 50 18.83 8.37 -8.51
C SER A 50 19.24 8.77 -9.92
N PRO A 51 19.97 7.91 -10.63
CA PRO A 51 20.32 8.14 -12.02
C PRO A 51 19.17 7.83 -12.99
N SER A 52 18.07 7.20 -12.53
CA SER A 52 17.02 6.66 -13.39
C SER A 52 15.70 7.44 -13.37
N ALA A 53 15.45 8.25 -12.34
CA ALA A 53 14.24 9.08 -12.27
C ALA A 53 14.52 10.37 -11.48
N ALA A 54 13.97 11.50 -11.95
CA ALA A 54 14.11 12.79 -11.28
C ALA A 54 13.26 12.91 -9.99
N PHE A 55 12.23 12.06 -9.85
CA PHE A 55 11.30 12.08 -8.73
C PHE A 55 11.14 10.69 -8.11
N VAL A 56 10.86 10.66 -6.81
CA VAL A 56 10.63 9.42 -6.07
C VAL A 56 9.31 8.81 -6.54
N THR A 57 9.36 7.53 -6.94
CA THR A 57 8.19 6.73 -7.27
C THR A 57 8.06 5.58 -6.27
N LEU A 58 6.87 5.00 -6.17
CA LEU A 58 6.62 3.83 -5.34
C LEU A 58 5.72 2.85 -6.08
N SER A 59 5.79 1.58 -5.68
CA SER A 59 4.88 0.53 -6.13
C SER A 59 4.04 0.06 -4.94
N VAL A 60 2.73 -0.09 -5.14
CA VAL A 60 1.80 -0.60 -4.11
C VAL A 60 1.21 -1.91 -4.61
N GLY A 61 1.25 -2.94 -3.77
CA GLY A 61 0.43 -4.13 -3.92
C GLY A 61 -0.74 -4.07 -2.93
N VAL A 62 -1.94 -4.40 -3.40
CA VAL A 62 -3.15 -4.41 -2.56
C VAL A 62 -3.64 -5.85 -2.40
N SER A 63 -4.01 -6.20 -1.17
CA SER A 63 -4.60 -7.48 -0.83
C SER A 63 -5.71 -7.26 0.19
N ALA A 64 -6.85 -7.93 -0.01
CA ALA A 64 -7.99 -7.86 0.90
C ALA A 64 -8.43 -9.29 1.25
N LEU A 65 -8.77 -9.49 2.53
CA LEU A 65 -9.27 -10.75 3.05
C LEU A 65 -10.45 -10.46 3.97
N VAL A 66 -11.54 -11.19 3.78
CA VAL A 66 -12.59 -11.28 4.78
C VAL A 66 -12.12 -12.28 5.84
N ALA A 67 -11.85 -11.80 7.05
CA ALA A 67 -11.50 -12.65 8.17
C ALA A 67 -12.72 -13.51 8.55
N ASP A 68 -12.67 -14.78 8.17
CA ASP A 68 -13.58 -15.83 8.66
C ASP A 68 -12.84 -16.65 9.74
N ALA A 69 -13.55 -17.40 10.57
CA ALA A 69 -12.99 -18.16 11.71
C ALA A 69 -11.82 -19.12 11.34
N THR A 70 -11.64 -19.37 10.04
CA THR A 70 -10.65 -20.28 9.45
C THR A 70 -9.43 -19.57 8.85
N ASN A 71 -9.45 -18.25 8.68
CA ASN A 71 -8.38 -17.51 7.99
C ASN A 71 -7.61 -16.59 8.95
N ALA A 72 -6.38 -16.97 9.29
CA ALA A 72 -5.49 -16.16 10.12
C ALA A 72 -4.89 -14.98 9.31
N ALA A 73 -4.75 -13.80 9.95
CA ALA A 73 -4.16 -12.61 9.34
C ALA A 73 -2.74 -12.81 8.78
N ALA A 74 -2.02 -13.85 9.22
CA ALA A 74 -0.72 -14.22 8.67
C ALA A 74 -0.77 -14.64 7.19
N ASP A 75 -1.93 -15.12 6.71
CA ASP A 75 -2.11 -15.62 5.34
C ASP A 75 -2.14 -14.47 4.30
N LEU A 76 -2.39 -13.23 4.75
CA LEU A 76 -2.40 -12.03 3.91
C LEU A 76 -1.00 -11.63 3.43
N LEU A 77 0.05 -11.86 4.24
CA LEU A 77 1.42 -11.49 3.88
C LEU A 77 2.02 -12.42 2.82
N HIS A 78 1.48 -13.63 2.66
CA HIS A 78 1.96 -14.62 1.68
C HIS A 78 1.23 -14.54 0.33
N ARG A 79 0.04 -13.92 0.28
CA ARG A 79 -0.76 -13.78 -0.94
C ARG A 79 -0.28 -12.57 -1.74
N ARG A 80 0.85 -12.75 -2.44
CA ARG A 80 1.34 -11.84 -3.47
C ARG A 80 0.42 -11.93 -4.70
N CYS A 81 -0.56 -11.04 -4.78
CA CYS A 81 -1.42 -10.88 -5.96
C CYS A 81 -0.93 -9.71 -6.82
N GLY A 82 -0.60 -10.05 -8.07
CA GLY A 82 -0.53 -9.22 -9.28
C GLY A 82 -0.22 -7.73 -9.15
N THR A 83 1.00 -7.38 -9.56
CA THR A 83 1.40 -6.04 -10.04
C THR A 83 0.26 -5.32 -10.77
N VAL A 84 -0.21 -4.18 -10.23
CA VAL A 84 -0.90 -3.19 -11.05
C VAL A 84 0.17 -2.47 -11.86
N CYS A 85 0.45 -3.01 -13.05
CA CYS A 85 1.14 -2.29 -14.11
C CYS A 85 0.08 -1.50 -14.91
N GLY A 86 0.15 -0.17 -14.88
CA GLY A 86 -0.66 0.72 -15.70
C GLY A 86 -0.89 2.06 -15.03
#